data_AF-A0A846BQB8-F1
#
_entry.id   AF-A0A846BQB8-F1
#
_cell.length_a   1.000
_cell.length_b   1.000
_cell.length_c   1.000
_cell.angle_alpha   90.00
_cell.angle_beta   90.00
_cell.angle_gamma   90.00
#
_symmetry.space_group_name_H-M   'P 1'
#
loop_
_entity.id
_entity.type
_entity.pdbx_description
1 polymer ?
#
loop_
_entity_poly.entity_id
_entity_poly.type
_entity_poly.pdbx_seq_one_letter_code
_entity_poly.pdbx_strand_id
1 'polypeptide(L)'
;MLKKLVNLFCFYFFNKRNKHQPKSQPYFDKRQTTKNKQLLILFLCSFYLTQSLAAEKIPAIAQAPAVITIAQNNSPESLLEQARRLYQQGQFQTAIELLQQAADTFAARENSSGQAQSLNFQGQVYLAQGQPKAAAESFAAAATIYEEIGDNQGVVKIQINQAQALRRAGLYRRALATIEQANDSLTEEPDSLLKAIALRSLGITQRLVGDLNDAEETIEQSLAIAQAENSPEDISAAYLMLGNISKDRANKA
;
A
#
# COMPACT_ATOMS: atom_id res chain seq x y z
N MET A 1 -35.65 -32.65 34.69
CA MET A 1 -36.18 -31.45 33.98
C MET A 1 -35.67 -31.27 32.55
N LEU A 2 -34.74 -32.07 32.03
CA LEU A 2 -34.22 -31.92 30.65
C LEU A 2 -35.02 -32.63 29.55
N LYS A 3 -36.03 -33.45 29.89
CA LYS A 3 -36.89 -34.16 28.90
C LYS A 3 -38.13 -33.38 28.45
N LYS A 4 -38.42 -32.21 29.02
CA LYS A 4 -39.57 -31.36 28.62
C LYS A 4 -39.20 -30.20 27.69
N LEU A 5 -37.92 -29.88 27.51
CA LEU A 5 -37.47 -28.79 26.63
C LEU A 5 -37.15 -29.22 25.19
N VAL A 6 -36.88 -30.52 24.95
CA VAL A 6 -36.63 -31.04 23.59
C VAL A 6 -37.93 -31.20 22.78
N ASN A 7 -39.07 -31.38 23.44
CA ASN A 7 -40.37 -31.54 22.77
C ASN A 7 -41.06 -30.23 22.35
N LEU A 8 -40.53 -29.06 22.74
CA LEU A 8 -41.13 -27.76 22.40
C LEU A 8 -40.55 -27.14 21.12
N PHE A 9 -39.40 -27.60 20.65
CA PHE A 9 -38.73 -27.03 19.47
C PHE A 9 -39.11 -27.71 18.14
N CYS A 10 -39.62 -28.94 18.17
CA CYS A 10 -40.08 -29.64 16.95
C CYS A 10 -41.54 -29.33 16.55
N PHE A 11 -42.31 -28.66 17.41
CA PHE A 11 -43.73 -28.34 17.13
C PHE A 11 -43.92 -26.97 16.45
N TYR A 12 -42.95 -26.06 16.56
CA TYR A 12 -43.10 -24.67 16.10
C TYR A 12 -42.76 -24.45 14.61
N PHE A 13 -42.02 -25.36 13.97
CA PHE A 13 -41.61 -25.21 12.56
C PHE A 13 -42.48 -25.97 11.53
N PHE A 14 -43.45 -26.77 11.96
CA PHE A 14 -44.30 -27.55 11.05
C PHE A 14 -45.73 -27.00 10.90
N ASN A 15 -46.00 -25.80 11.43
CA ASN A 15 -47.33 -25.19 11.40
C ASN A 15 -47.37 -23.91 10.54
N LYS A 16 -47.06 -24.02 9.25
CA LYS A 16 -47.51 -23.04 8.24
C LYS A 16 -47.32 -23.54 6.80
N ARG A 17 -48.22 -24.41 6.31
CA ARG A 17 -48.68 -24.52 4.90
C ARG A 17 -49.29 -25.90 4.67
N ASN A 18 -50.62 -25.96 4.72
CA ASN A 18 -51.46 -26.41 3.61
C ASN A 18 -52.86 -26.75 4.14
N LYS A 19 -53.76 -25.79 3.96
CA LYS A 19 -55.19 -26.06 3.81
C LYS A 19 -55.34 -26.92 2.55
N HIS A 20 -55.98 -28.07 2.68
CA HIS A 20 -56.90 -28.74 1.76
C HIS A 20 -56.90 -30.25 2.08
N GLN A 21 -57.96 -30.69 2.76
CA GLN A 21 -58.34 -32.10 2.90
C GLN A 21 -59.04 -32.55 1.59
N PRO A 22 -59.02 -33.86 1.21
CA PRO A 22 -59.85 -34.84 1.92
C PRO A 22 -59.22 -36.20 2.22
N LYS A 23 -59.80 -36.75 3.30
CA LYS A 23 -59.81 -38.10 3.87
C LYS A 23 -59.63 -39.24 2.86
N SER A 24 -58.59 -40.05 3.08
CA SER A 24 -58.68 -41.50 2.94
C SER A 24 -57.75 -42.15 3.96
N GLN A 25 -58.28 -43.14 4.66
CA GLN A 25 -57.59 -43.88 5.71
C GLN A 25 -57.04 -45.14 5.07
N PRO A 26 -55.73 -45.45 5.17
CA PRO A 26 -55.29 -46.82 4.96
C PRO A 26 -54.54 -47.36 6.19
N TYR A 27 -55.18 -48.35 6.80
CA TYR A 27 -54.60 -49.66 7.10
C TYR A 27 -53.17 -49.70 7.67
N PHE A 28 -53.08 -49.82 9.00
CA PHE A 28 -51.83 -50.09 9.73
C PHE A 28 -51.35 -51.54 9.48
N ASP A 29 -50.31 -51.72 8.68
CA ASP A 29 -49.59 -52.99 8.54
C ASP A 29 -48.55 -53.15 9.66
N LYS A 30 -48.78 -54.10 10.58
CA LYS A 30 -47.89 -54.44 11.70
C LYS A 30 -46.53 -55.03 11.28
N ARG A 31 -46.26 -55.23 9.98
CA ARG A 31 -44.96 -55.72 9.47
C ARG A 31 -43.87 -54.65 9.34
N GLN A 32 -44.22 -53.35 9.33
CA GLN A 32 -43.22 -52.27 9.21
C GLN A 32 -42.49 -51.95 10.52
N THR A 33 -43.10 -52.24 11.69
CA THR A 33 -42.52 -51.90 12.99
C THR A 33 -41.35 -52.79 13.42
N THR A 34 -41.23 -54.01 12.87
CA THR A 34 -40.14 -54.94 13.16
C THR A 34 -38.88 -54.66 12.34
N LYS A 35 -39.02 -54.25 11.06
CA LYS A 35 -37.89 -53.83 10.23
C LYS A 35 -37.19 -52.58 10.77
N ASN A 36 -37.95 -51.60 11.29
CA ASN A 36 -37.38 -50.37 11.85
C ASN A 36 -36.62 -50.60 13.17
N LYS A 37 -36.98 -51.61 13.97
CA LYS A 37 -36.25 -51.97 15.19
C LYS A 37 -34.92 -52.68 14.89
N GLN A 38 -34.89 -53.55 13.88
CA GLN A 38 -33.65 -54.19 13.43
C GLN A 38 -32.68 -53.20 12.77
N LEU A 39 -33.19 -52.23 12.00
CA LEU A 39 -32.37 -51.19 11.39
C LEU A 39 -31.75 -50.24 12.44
N LEU A 40 -32.48 -49.93 13.51
CA LEU A 40 -31.99 -49.10 14.63
C LEU A 40 -30.90 -49.80 15.45
N ILE A 41 -31.03 -51.12 15.68
CA ILE A 41 -30.03 -51.93 16.40
C ILE A 41 -28.74 -52.07 15.58
N LEU A 42 -28.85 -52.24 14.25
CA LEU A 42 -27.68 -52.28 13.36
C LEU A 42 -26.95 -50.92 13.30
N PHE A 43 -27.67 -49.81 13.34
CA PHE A 43 -27.08 -48.46 13.41
C PHE A 43 -26.39 -48.17 14.75
N LEU A 44 -26.96 -48.66 15.86
CA LEU A 44 -26.35 -48.50 17.18
C LEU A 44 -25.12 -49.41 17.36
N CYS A 45 -25.13 -50.63 16.81
CA CYS A 45 -23.97 -51.51 16.83
C CYS A 45 -22.81 -51.01 15.95
N SER A 46 -23.08 -50.44 14.76
CA SER A 46 -22.01 -49.87 13.92
C SER A 46 -21.42 -48.60 14.52
N PHE A 47 -22.22 -47.80 15.24
CA PHE A 47 -21.75 -46.63 15.96
C PHE A 47 -20.89 -46.98 17.20
N TYR A 48 -21.21 -48.07 17.91
CA TYR A 48 -20.37 -48.56 19.01
C TYR A 48 -19.09 -49.26 18.52
N LEU A 49 -19.13 -49.94 17.37
CA LEU A 49 -17.96 -50.61 16.80
C LEU A 49 -16.91 -49.61 16.26
N THR A 50 -17.34 -48.42 15.81
CA THR A 50 -16.41 -47.35 15.39
C THR A 50 -15.83 -46.55 16.57
N GLN A 51 -16.54 -46.46 17.70
CA GLN A 51 -15.99 -45.84 18.92
C GLN A 51 -15.00 -46.76 19.67
N SER A 52 -15.03 -48.07 19.46
CA SER A 52 -14.14 -49.02 20.11
C SER A 52 -12.76 -49.17 19.44
N LEU A 53 -12.55 -48.62 18.24
CA LEU A 53 -11.27 -48.70 17.51
C LEU A 53 -10.39 -47.44 17.68
N ALA A 54 -10.65 -46.59 18.68
CA ALA A 54 -9.90 -45.33 18.89
C ALA A 54 -9.21 -45.26 20.25
N ALA A 55 -8.72 -46.38 20.79
CA ALA A 55 -8.04 -46.41 22.09
C ALA A 55 -6.80 -47.31 22.11
N GLU A 56 -5.91 -47.18 21.13
CA GLU A 56 -4.50 -47.50 21.35
C GLU A 56 -3.74 -46.20 21.65
N LYS A 57 -3.26 -46.09 22.89
CA LYS A 57 -2.36 -45.03 23.34
C LYS A 57 -1.03 -45.17 22.60
N ILE A 58 -0.86 -44.39 21.54
CA ILE A 58 0.47 -44.11 20.98
C ILE A 58 1.23 -43.32 22.07
N PRO A 59 2.43 -43.75 22.49
CA PRO A 59 3.23 -42.95 23.39
C PRO A 59 3.54 -41.62 22.68
N ALA A 60 3.13 -40.52 23.31
CA ALA A 60 3.50 -39.19 22.88
C ALA A 60 5.03 -39.09 22.92
N ILE A 61 5.67 -39.27 21.78
CA ILE A 61 7.00 -38.72 21.57
C ILE A 61 6.76 -37.21 21.58
N ALA A 62 7.09 -36.58 22.70
CA ALA A 62 7.17 -35.13 22.81
C ALA A 62 8.31 -34.66 21.92
N GLN A 63 8.10 -34.69 20.60
CA GLN A 63 8.70 -33.70 19.73
C GLN A 63 7.91 -32.44 20.06
N ALA A 64 8.49 -31.62 20.95
CA ALA A 64 8.13 -30.21 20.98
C ALA A 64 8.02 -29.79 19.51
N PRO A 65 6.91 -29.18 19.06
CA PRO A 65 6.90 -28.63 17.72
C PRO A 65 8.15 -27.80 17.65
N ALA A 66 9.06 -28.14 16.74
CA ALA A 66 10.09 -27.20 16.37
C ALA A 66 9.28 -26.01 15.88
N VAL A 67 9.09 -25.05 16.80
CA VAL A 67 8.80 -23.68 16.43
C VAL A 67 10.03 -23.37 15.63
N ILE A 68 9.94 -23.58 14.32
CA ILE A 68 10.75 -22.85 13.38
C ILE A 68 10.31 -21.43 13.70
N THR A 69 11.06 -20.81 14.62
CA THR A 69 11.13 -19.38 14.71
C THR A 69 11.69 -19.00 13.35
N ILE A 70 10.82 -18.86 12.35
CA ILE A 70 11.02 -17.82 11.36
C ILE A 70 11.13 -16.59 12.24
N ALA A 71 12.38 -16.21 12.55
CA ALA A 71 12.64 -14.87 13.02
C ALA A 71 11.81 -14.00 12.08
N GLN A 72 10.79 -13.32 12.62
CA GLN A 72 10.16 -12.21 11.91
C GLN A 72 11.37 -11.38 11.49
N ASN A 73 11.72 -11.48 10.20
CA ASN A 73 13.02 -11.03 9.74
C ASN A 73 12.83 -9.51 9.64
N ASN A 74 12.92 -8.85 10.79
CA ASN A 74 12.72 -7.43 11.02
C ASN A 74 13.93 -6.66 10.50
N SER A 75 14.50 -7.11 9.38
CA SER A 75 15.52 -6.34 8.68
C SER A 75 14.88 -5.05 8.18
N PRO A 76 15.60 -3.93 8.19
CA PRO A 76 15.06 -2.67 7.72
C PRO A 76 14.63 -2.73 6.24
N GLU A 77 15.25 -3.60 5.44
CA GLU A 77 14.84 -3.88 4.06
C GLU A 77 13.47 -4.58 3.99
N SER A 78 13.23 -5.54 4.88
CA SER A 78 11.93 -6.21 5.00
C SER A 78 10.83 -5.25 5.47
N LEU A 79 11.15 -4.35 6.40
CA LEU A 79 10.22 -3.30 6.86
C LEU A 79 9.86 -2.35 5.70
N LEU A 80 10.87 -1.93 4.92
CA LEU A 80 10.66 -1.08 3.74
C LEU A 80 9.78 -1.77 2.68
N GLU A 81 10.02 -3.04 2.40
CA GLU A 81 9.20 -3.80 1.44
C GLU A 81 7.77 -4.02 1.95
N GLN A 82 7.59 -4.31 3.24
CA GLN A 82 6.26 -4.39 3.85
C GLN A 82 5.52 -3.05 3.76
N ALA A 83 6.19 -1.94 4.05
CA ALA A 83 5.61 -0.61 3.89
C ALA A 83 5.19 -0.33 2.44
N ARG A 84 6.00 -0.74 1.44
CA ARG A 84 5.63 -0.64 0.02
C ARG A 84 4.35 -1.39 -0.29
N ARG A 85 4.21 -2.62 0.19
CA ARG A 85 2.97 -3.40 0.01
C ARG A 85 1.76 -2.74 0.69
N LEU A 86 1.93 -2.23 1.90
CA LEU A 86 0.86 -1.52 2.62
C LEU A 86 0.43 -0.23 1.89
N TYR A 87 1.39 0.51 1.35
CA TYR A 87 1.11 1.67 0.51
C TYR A 87 0.25 1.30 -0.70
N GLN A 88 0.57 0.21 -1.41
CA GLN A 88 -0.24 -0.29 -2.53
C GLN A 88 -1.65 -0.73 -2.11
N GLN A 89 -1.83 -1.14 -0.87
CA GLN A 89 -3.13 -1.49 -0.29
C GLN A 89 -3.89 -0.28 0.28
N GLY A 90 -3.33 0.93 0.20
CA GLY A 90 -3.91 2.15 0.77
C GLY A 90 -3.80 2.25 2.30
N GLN A 91 -3.05 1.34 2.95
CA GLN A 91 -2.81 1.33 4.39
C GLN A 91 -1.68 2.29 4.76
N PHE A 92 -1.89 3.56 4.45
CA PHE A 92 -0.85 4.58 4.49
C PHE A 92 -0.29 4.86 5.89
N GLN A 93 -1.13 4.87 6.93
CA GLN A 93 -0.69 5.15 8.29
C GLN A 93 0.26 4.07 8.81
N THR A 94 -0.11 2.79 8.61
CA THR A 94 0.74 1.65 8.96
C THR A 94 2.02 1.62 8.12
N ALA A 95 1.95 2.00 6.84
CA ALA A 95 3.13 2.14 6.00
C ALA A 95 4.11 3.19 6.57
N ILE A 96 3.61 4.36 6.99
CA ILE A 96 4.42 5.43 7.60
C ILE A 96 5.11 4.93 8.89
N GLU A 97 4.38 4.22 9.76
CA GLU A 97 4.94 3.66 10.99
C GLU A 97 6.08 2.67 10.71
N LEU A 98 5.91 1.79 9.71
CA LEU A 98 6.98 0.87 9.31
C LEU A 98 8.16 1.58 8.64
N LEU A 99 7.91 2.66 7.90
CA LEU A 99 8.97 3.46 7.28
C LEU A 99 9.81 4.18 8.32
N GLN A 100 9.18 4.70 9.38
CA GLN A 100 9.91 5.28 10.51
C GLN A 100 10.76 4.21 11.20
N GLN A 101 10.19 3.04 11.49
CA GLN A 101 10.95 1.93 12.08
C GLN A 101 12.13 1.48 11.19
N ALA A 102 11.93 1.44 9.87
CA ALA A 102 13.00 1.12 8.93
C ALA A 102 14.10 2.20 8.95
N ALA A 103 13.72 3.48 8.92
CA ALA A 103 14.66 4.60 8.99
C ALA A 103 15.49 4.56 10.28
N ASP A 104 14.86 4.37 11.43
CA ASP A 104 15.52 4.29 12.74
C ASP A 104 16.47 3.09 12.80
N THR A 105 16.06 1.95 12.23
CA THR A 105 16.88 0.74 12.20
C THR A 105 18.07 0.88 11.25
N PHE A 106 17.90 1.54 10.09
CA PHE A 106 19.00 1.86 9.20
C PHE A 106 19.99 2.83 9.85
N ALA A 107 19.49 3.86 10.55
CA ALA A 107 20.32 4.80 11.30
C ALA A 107 21.14 4.10 12.38
N ALA A 108 20.52 3.22 13.17
CA ALA A 108 21.20 2.42 14.21
C ALA A 108 22.25 1.45 13.64
N ARG A 109 22.17 1.14 12.35
CA ARG A 109 23.14 0.31 11.61
C ARG A 109 24.13 1.14 10.79
N GLU A 110 24.13 2.47 10.96
CA GLU A 110 24.98 3.41 10.22
C GLU A 110 24.80 3.30 8.68
N ASN A 111 23.61 2.88 8.24
CA ASN A 111 23.26 2.81 6.83
C ASN A 111 22.45 4.05 6.43
N SER A 112 23.15 5.15 6.20
CA SER A 112 22.58 6.43 5.81
C SER A 112 21.77 6.35 4.50
N SER A 113 22.21 5.54 3.53
CA SER A 113 21.48 5.39 2.26
C SER A 113 20.11 4.73 2.49
N GLY A 114 20.03 3.67 3.29
CA GLY A 114 18.77 3.03 3.64
C GLY A 114 17.84 3.94 4.45
N GLN A 115 18.40 4.75 5.34
CA GLN A 115 17.65 5.75 6.12
C GLN A 115 17.03 6.80 5.18
N ALA A 116 17.83 7.40 4.29
CA ALA A 116 17.36 8.39 3.32
C ALA A 116 16.30 7.81 2.37
N GLN A 117 16.45 6.56 1.92
CA GLN A 117 15.45 5.88 1.09
C GLN A 117 14.12 5.67 1.82
N SER A 118 14.17 5.35 3.11
CA SER A 118 12.97 5.16 3.94
C SER A 118 12.22 6.48 4.14
N LEU A 119 12.95 7.57 4.44
CA LEU A 119 12.39 8.92 4.58
C LEU A 119 11.85 9.48 3.27
N ASN A 120 12.53 9.23 2.15
CA ASN A 120 12.03 9.57 0.81
C ASN A 120 10.68 8.87 0.56
N PHE A 121 10.61 7.56 0.81
CA PHE A 121 9.36 6.85 0.57
C PHE A 121 8.26 7.30 1.54
N GLN A 122 8.58 7.63 2.79
CA GLN A 122 7.64 8.22 3.74
C GLN A 122 7.06 9.55 3.22
N GLY A 123 7.89 10.41 2.63
CA GLY A 123 7.43 11.63 1.97
C GLY A 123 6.44 11.36 0.84
N GLN A 124 6.66 10.32 0.04
CA GLN A 124 5.73 9.90 -1.01
C GLN A 124 4.39 9.42 -0.43
N VAL A 125 4.41 8.65 0.67
CA VAL A 125 3.19 8.22 1.36
C VAL A 125 2.40 9.41 1.91
N TYR A 126 3.09 10.40 2.51
CA TYR A 126 2.44 11.63 2.96
C TYR A 126 1.79 12.41 1.81
N LEU A 127 2.43 12.48 0.64
CA LEU A 127 1.80 13.08 -0.56
C LEU A 127 0.53 12.35 -0.99
N ALA A 128 0.53 11.02 -0.94
CA ALA A 128 -0.65 10.23 -1.28
C ALA A 128 -1.81 10.41 -0.27
N GLN A 129 -1.48 10.68 1.01
CA GLN A 129 -2.46 11.04 2.04
C GLN A 129 -2.93 12.51 1.99
N GLY A 130 -2.42 13.32 1.07
CA GLY A 130 -2.75 14.75 1.03
C GLY A 130 -2.12 15.57 2.16
N GLN A 131 -0.95 15.14 2.67
CA GLN A 131 -0.18 15.82 3.71
C GLN A 131 1.11 16.43 3.15
N PRO A 132 1.03 17.48 2.30
CA PRO A 132 2.18 17.98 1.57
C PRO A 132 3.24 18.66 2.44
N LYS A 133 2.88 19.19 3.62
CA LYS A 133 3.86 19.76 4.56
C LYS A 133 4.73 18.69 5.21
N ALA A 134 4.10 17.63 5.74
CA ALA A 134 4.82 16.48 6.29
C ALA A 134 5.71 15.81 5.23
N ALA A 135 5.22 15.69 3.99
CA ALA A 135 6.03 15.21 2.88
C ALA A 135 7.29 16.05 2.65
N ALA A 136 7.15 17.38 2.62
CA ALA A 136 8.29 18.28 2.43
C ALA A 136 9.32 18.18 3.56
N GLU A 137 8.89 17.91 4.79
CA GLU A 137 9.77 17.68 5.94
C GLU A 137 10.51 16.34 5.81
N SER A 138 9.83 15.25 5.45
CA SER A 138 10.49 13.96 5.20
C SER A 138 11.50 14.03 4.06
N PHE A 139 11.18 14.74 2.98
CA PHE A 139 12.11 14.97 1.88
C PHE A 139 13.31 15.83 2.28
N ALA A 140 13.11 16.85 3.12
CA ALA A 140 14.22 17.67 3.65
C ALA A 140 15.20 16.84 4.49
N ALA A 141 14.66 15.96 5.36
CA ALA A 141 15.47 15.06 6.17
C ALA A 141 16.27 14.08 5.30
N ALA A 142 15.65 13.50 4.26
CA ALA A 142 16.34 12.65 3.30
C ALA A 142 17.43 13.42 2.50
N ALA A 143 17.16 14.68 2.12
CA ALA A 143 18.14 15.53 1.43
C ALA A 143 19.39 15.78 2.27
N THR A 144 19.21 16.10 3.55
CA THR A 144 20.33 16.31 4.49
C THR A 144 21.23 15.06 4.54
N ILE A 145 20.62 13.87 4.61
CA ILE A 145 21.39 12.62 4.66
C ILE A 145 22.12 12.35 3.33
N TYR A 146 21.49 12.61 2.18
CA TYR A 146 22.14 12.47 0.88
C TYR A 146 23.31 13.46 0.72
N GLU A 147 23.19 14.68 1.23
CA GLU A 147 24.27 15.68 1.29
C GLU A 147 25.43 15.17 2.17
N GLU A 148 25.14 14.65 3.36
CA GLU A 148 26.15 14.13 4.30
C GLU A 148 26.97 12.97 3.72
N ILE A 149 26.37 12.12 2.88
CA ILE A 149 27.07 11.01 2.22
C ILE A 149 27.65 11.36 0.83
N GLY A 150 27.49 12.60 0.38
CA GLY A 150 27.99 13.07 -0.92
C GLY A 150 27.26 12.50 -2.14
N ASP A 151 26.01 12.04 -2.00
CA ASP A 151 25.20 11.54 -3.11
C ASP A 151 24.44 12.70 -3.80
N ASN A 152 25.15 13.45 -4.64
CA ASN A 152 24.60 14.62 -5.33
C ASN A 152 23.38 14.29 -6.19
N GLN A 153 23.36 13.13 -6.86
CA GLN A 153 22.18 12.72 -7.64
C GLN A 153 20.98 12.42 -6.73
N GLY A 154 21.22 11.82 -5.56
CA GLY A 154 20.22 11.62 -4.52
C GLY A 154 19.62 12.94 -4.03
N VAL A 155 20.48 13.94 -3.77
CA VAL A 155 20.08 15.31 -3.38
C VAL A 155 19.16 15.96 -4.41
N VAL A 156 19.54 15.94 -5.69
CA VAL A 156 18.72 16.53 -6.77
C VAL A 156 17.36 15.83 -6.86
N LYS A 157 17.33 14.49 -6.88
CA LYS A 157 16.10 13.71 -6.97
C LYS A 157 15.15 14.01 -5.82
N ILE A 158 15.67 14.13 -4.60
CA ILE A 158 14.84 14.39 -3.43
C ILE A 158 14.37 15.83 -3.35
N GLN A 159 15.18 16.80 -3.80
CA GLN A 159 14.79 18.20 -3.88
C GLN A 159 13.70 18.43 -4.94
N ILE A 160 13.68 17.68 -6.05
CA ILE A 160 12.56 17.67 -7.01
C ILE A 160 11.25 17.25 -6.31
N ASN A 161 11.29 16.18 -5.51
CA ASN A 161 10.14 15.70 -4.74
C ASN A 161 9.71 16.73 -3.66
N GLN A 162 10.68 17.34 -2.98
CA GLN A 162 10.43 18.38 -1.99
C GLN A 162 9.76 19.61 -2.63
N ALA A 163 10.25 20.09 -3.77
CA ALA A 163 9.63 21.20 -4.50
C ALA A 163 8.20 20.85 -4.93
N GLN A 164 7.94 19.62 -5.38
CA GLN A 164 6.57 19.16 -5.65
C GLN A 164 5.69 19.22 -4.40
N ALA A 165 6.17 18.75 -3.25
CA ALA A 165 5.44 18.80 -2.00
C ALA A 165 5.15 20.23 -1.55
N LEU A 166 6.15 21.11 -1.62
CA LEU A 166 6.02 22.53 -1.29
C LEU A 166 5.00 23.24 -2.20
N ARG A 167 4.99 22.95 -3.51
CA ARG A 167 3.95 23.45 -4.43
C ARG A 167 2.55 22.98 -4.02
N ARG A 168 2.38 21.69 -3.70
CA ARG A 168 1.09 21.15 -3.24
C ARG A 168 0.65 21.76 -1.90
N ALA A 169 1.59 22.21 -1.08
CA ALA A 169 1.32 22.96 0.16
C ALA A 169 1.03 24.46 -0.05
N GLY A 170 1.09 24.97 -1.30
CA GLY A 170 0.94 26.39 -1.62
C GLY A 170 2.18 27.24 -1.30
N LEU A 171 3.30 26.62 -0.95
CA LEU A 171 4.54 27.29 -0.55
C LEU A 171 5.44 27.56 -1.77
N TYR A 172 4.92 28.27 -2.78
CA TYR A 172 5.56 28.38 -4.09
C TYR A 172 6.94 29.02 -4.08
N ARG A 173 7.16 30.09 -3.28
CA ARG A 173 8.48 30.73 -3.15
C ARG A 173 9.53 29.82 -2.51
N ARG A 174 9.12 28.97 -1.54
CA ARG A 174 10.02 27.96 -0.95
C ARG A 174 10.31 26.85 -1.96
N ALA A 175 9.30 26.41 -2.70
CA ALA A 175 9.50 25.43 -3.78
C ALA A 175 10.48 25.93 -4.83
N LEU A 176 10.41 27.23 -5.18
CA LEU A 176 11.30 27.87 -6.13
C LEU A 176 12.75 27.83 -5.64
N ALA A 177 13.01 28.32 -4.43
CA ALA A 177 14.36 28.28 -3.85
C ALA A 177 14.94 26.85 -3.79
N THR A 178 14.13 25.87 -3.40
CA THR A 178 14.55 24.46 -3.36
C THR A 178 14.91 23.91 -4.75
N ILE A 179 14.12 24.22 -5.78
CA ILE A 179 14.35 23.68 -7.12
C ILE A 179 15.42 24.45 -7.89
N GLU A 180 15.63 25.73 -7.61
CA GLU A 180 16.76 26.52 -8.11
C GLU A 180 18.08 25.91 -7.61
N GLN A 181 18.21 25.67 -6.31
CA GLN A 181 19.39 25.02 -5.74
C GLN A 181 19.71 23.67 -6.41
N ALA A 182 18.67 22.86 -6.68
CA ALA A 182 18.84 21.59 -7.36
C ALA A 182 19.34 21.77 -8.80
N ASN A 183 18.84 22.76 -9.54
CA ASN A 183 19.26 23.02 -10.91
C ASN A 183 20.66 23.64 -10.98
N ASP A 184 21.02 24.51 -10.04
CA ASP A 184 22.36 25.10 -9.95
C ASP A 184 23.43 24.02 -9.80
N SER A 185 23.13 22.94 -9.06
CA SER A 185 24.04 21.79 -8.90
C SER A 185 24.26 20.99 -10.20
N LEU A 186 23.40 21.17 -11.21
CA LEU A 186 23.46 20.46 -12.49
C LEU A 186 23.95 21.34 -13.65
N THR A 187 24.25 22.62 -13.43
CA THR A 187 24.61 23.56 -14.50
C THR A 187 25.82 23.09 -15.29
N GLU A 188 26.87 22.68 -14.57
CA GLU A 188 28.13 22.19 -15.16
C GLU A 188 28.11 20.70 -15.51
N GLU A 189 27.03 19.99 -15.13
CA GLU A 189 26.87 18.58 -15.46
C GLU A 189 26.39 18.42 -16.91
N PRO A 190 26.85 17.37 -17.62
CA PRO A 190 26.34 17.03 -18.94
C PRO A 190 24.82 16.87 -18.94
N ASP A 191 24.22 17.15 -20.09
CA ASP A 191 22.79 16.94 -20.27
C ASP A 191 22.43 15.48 -20.00
N SER A 192 21.32 15.31 -19.28
CA SER A 192 20.83 14.02 -18.83
C SER A 192 19.34 14.11 -18.57
N LEU A 193 18.68 12.95 -18.56
CA LEU A 193 17.26 12.89 -18.20
C LEU A 193 16.95 13.51 -16.82
N LEU A 194 17.86 13.39 -15.84
CA LEU A 194 17.68 14.02 -14.52
C LEU A 194 17.66 15.55 -14.63
N LYS A 195 18.57 16.13 -15.43
CA LYS A 195 18.61 17.59 -15.71
C LYS A 195 17.35 18.06 -16.41
N ALA A 196 16.86 17.30 -17.40
CA ALA A 196 15.58 17.59 -18.05
C ALA A 196 14.41 17.62 -17.04
N ILE A 197 14.32 16.65 -16.13
CA ILE A 197 13.27 16.58 -15.11
C ILE A 197 13.40 17.74 -14.09
N ALA A 198 14.63 18.08 -13.67
CA ALA A 198 14.90 19.19 -12.77
C ALA A 198 14.47 20.53 -13.37
N LEU A 199 14.85 20.78 -14.64
CA LEU A 199 14.44 21.97 -15.39
C LEU A 199 12.92 22.01 -15.56
N ARG A 200 12.29 20.88 -15.89
CA ARG A 200 10.82 20.82 -15.97
C ARG A 200 10.16 21.20 -14.66
N SER A 201 10.70 20.71 -13.54
CA SER A 201 10.19 21.05 -12.22
C SER A 201 10.40 22.54 -11.89
N LEU A 202 11.53 23.14 -12.29
CA LEU A 202 11.78 24.58 -12.16
C LEU A 202 10.77 25.41 -12.98
N GLY A 203 10.60 25.10 -14.27
CA GLY A 203 9.65 25.79 -15.15
C GLY A 203 8.21 25.74 -14.66
N ILE A 204 7.75 24.59 -14.13
CA ILE A 204 6.43 24.49 -13.49
C ILE A 204 6.35 25.41 -12.26
N THR A 205 7.42 25.55 -11.49
CA THR A 205 7.45 26.38 -10.28
C THR A 205 7.49 27.87 -10.62
N GLN A 206 8.30 28.29 -11.59
CA GLN A 206 8.32 29.64 -12.17
C GLN A 206 6.93 30.05 -12.67
N ARG A 207 6.24 29.15 -13.40
CA ARG A 207 4.86 29.40 -13.84
C ARG A 207 3.93 29.71 -12.67
N LEU A 208 4.03 28.95 -11.57
CA LEU A 208 3.18 29.11 -10.39
C LEU A 208 3.47 30.37 -9.57
N VAL A 209 4.70 30.90 -9.60
CA VAL A 209 5.02 32.20 -8.99
C VAL A 209 4.72 33.39 -9.92
N GLY A 210 4.38 33.11 -11.19
CA GLY A 210 3.92 34.11 -12.16
C GLY A 210 4.97 34.51 -13.20
N ASP A 211 6.17 33.93 -13.13
CA ASP A 211 7.33 34.25 -13.97
C ASP A 211 7.24 33.48 -15.30
N LEU A 212 6.25 33.86 -16.13
CA LEU A 212 5.85 33.07 -17.30
C LEU A 212 6.90 33.02 -18.42
N ASN A 213 7.77 34.04 -18.53
CA ASN A 213 8.82 34.06 -19.56
C ASN A 213 9.94 33.09 -19.19
N ASP A 214 10.47 33.20 -17.98
CA ASP A 214 11.49 32.29 -17.45
C ASP A 214 10.99 30.84 -17.45
N ALA A 215 9.71 30.64 -17.12
CA ALA A 215 9.07 29.33 -17.19
C ALA A 215 9.07 28.74 -18.60
N GLU A 216 8.79 29.55 -19.64
CA GLU A 216 8.78 29.08 -21.03
C GLU A 216 10.17 28.66 -21.47
N GLU A 217 11.17 29.53 -21.28
CA GLU A 217 12.56 29.25 -21.63
C GLU A 217 13.09 28.00 -20.92
N THR A 218 12.81 27.87 -19.62
CA THR A 218 13.24 26.71 -18.83
C THR A 218 12.57 25.40 -19.30
N ILE A 219 11.29 25.46 -19.69
CA ILE A 219 10.59 24.28 -20.24
C ILE A 219 11.11 23.93 -21.65
N GLU A 220 11.48 24.92 -22.47
CA GLU A 220 12.10 24.67 -23.78
C GLU A 220 13.46 23.99 -23.67
N GLN A 221 14.28 24.40 -22.70
CA GLN A 221 15.55 23.71 -22.39
C GLN A 221 15.31 22.27 -21.95
N SER A 222 14.35 22.06 -21.04
CA SER A 222 13.94 20.71 -20.61
C SER A 222 13.48 19.84 -21.80
N LEU A 223 12.68 20.40 -22.72
CA LEU A 223 12.19 19.73 -23.92
C LEU A 223 13.34 19.32 -24.84
N ALA A 224 14.30 20.23 -25.08
CA ALA A 224 15.45 19.95 -25.94
C ALA A 224 16.28 18.78 -25.42
N ILE A 225 16.56 18.74 -24.12
CA ILE A 225 17.27 17.61 -23.50
C ILE A 225 16.44 16.33 -23.58
N ALA A 226 15.14 16.38 -23.27
CA ALA A 226 14.27 15.21 -23.34
C ALA A 226 14.18 14.61 -24.76
N GLN A 227 14.25 15.44 -25.81
CA GLN A 227 14.34 15.01 -27.20
C GLN A 227 15.67 14.31 -27.51
N ALA A 228 16.80 14.88 -27.06
CA ALA A 228 18.11 14.27 -27.23
C ALA A 228 18.22 12.91 -26.51
N GLU A 229 17.64 12.81 -25.32
CA GLU A 229 17.59 11.59 -24.50
C GLU A 229 16.53 10.58 -24.99
N ASN A 230 15.75 10.92 -26.02
CA ASN A 230 14.66 10.10 -26.55
C ASN A 230 13.66 9.65 -25.46
N SER A 231 13.18 10.58 -24.61
CA SER A 231 12.15 10.32 -23.58
C SER A 231 10.77 10.83 -24.04
N PRO A 232 9.89 9.98 -24.61
CA PRO A 232 8.56 10.41 -25.05
C PRO A 232 7.68 10.94 -23.90
N GLU A 233 7.88 10.41 -22.69
CA GLU A 233 7.15 10.84 -21.50
C GLU A 233 7.49 12.29 -21.15
N ASP A 234 8.79 12.63 -21.07
CA ASP A 234 9.21 13.99 -20.70
C ASP A 234 8.97 15.00 -21.83
N ILE A 235 9.08 14.57 -23.10
CA ILE A 235 8.68 15.39 -24.26
C ILE A 235 7.20 15.77 -24.14
N SER A 236 6.32 14.80 -23.89
CA SER A 236 4.89 15.04 -23.72
C SER A 236 4.60 15.97 -22.53
N ALA A 237 5.27 15.72 -21.40
CA ALA A 237 5.12 16.55 -20.21
C ALA A 237 5.57 18.01 -20.45
N ALA A 238 6.66 18.22 -21.19
CA ALA A 238 7.15 19.55 -21.53
C ALA A 238 6.17 20.29 -22.46
N TYR A 239 5.66 19.65 -23.51
CA TYR A 239 4.63 20.25 -24.38
C TYR A 239 3.35 20.63 -23.61
N LEU A 240 2.90 19.77 -22.69
CA LEU A 240 1.78 20.09 -21.82
C LEU A 240 2.05 21.35 -20.98
N MET A 241 3.29 21.56 -20.54
CA MET A 241 3.65 22.75 -19.77
C MET A 241 3.70 24.01 -20.63
N LEU A 242 4.27 23.95 -21.84
CA LEU A 242 4.26 25.06 -22.80
C LEU A 242 2.83 25.49 -23.15
N GLY A 243 1.94 24.53 -23.40
CA GLY A 243 0.52 24.82 -23.64
C GLY A 243 -0.16 25.49 -22.45
N ASN A 244 0.14 25.07 -21.22
CA ASN A 244 -0.38 25.73 -20.02
C ASN A 244 0.17 27.15 -19.84
N ILE A 245 1.46 27.38 -20.10
CA ILE A 245 2.07 28.72 -20.05
C ILE A 245 1.42 29.65 -21.08
N SER A 246 1.21 29.16 -22.30
CA SER A 246 0.53 29.90 -23.38
C SER A 246 -0.89 30.31 -22.98
N LYS A 247 -1.64 29.39 -22.37
CA LYS A 247 -2.98 29.65 -21.85
C LYS A 247 -2.97 30.69 -20.73
N ASP A 248 -2.05 30.59 -19.77
CA ASP A 248 -1.93 31.54 -18.66
C ASP A 248 -1.56 32.94 -19.15
N ARG A 249 -0.75 33.05 -20.21
CA ARG A 249 -0.41 34.32 -20.87
C ARG A 249 -1.63 34.93 -21.56
N ALA A 250 -2.40 34.14 -22.30
CA ALA A 250 -3.62 34.60 -22.97
C ALA A 250 -4.67 35.13 -21.98
N ASN A 251 -4.76 34.53 -20.79
CA ASN A 251 -5.70 34.98 -19.75
C ASN A 251 -5.26 36.28 -19.03
N LYS A 252 -4.01 36.72 -19.20
CA LYS A 252 -3.48 37.97 -18.63
C LYS A 252 -3.55 39.16 -19.60
N ALA A 253 -3.75 38.90 -20.90
CA ALA A 253 -3.84 39.90 -21.95
C ALA A 253 -5.26 40.45 -22.09
#